data_AF-A0A7J4GXJ5-F1
#
_entry.id   AF-A0A7J4GXJ5-F1
#
_cell.length_a   1.000
_cell.length_b   1.000
_cell.length_c   1.000
_cell.angle_alpha   90.00
_cell.angle_beta   90.00
_cell.angle_gamma   90.00
#
_symmetry.space_group_name_H-M   'P 1'
#
loop_
_entity.id
_entity.type
_entity.pdbx_description
1 polymer ?
#
loop_
_entity_poly.entity_id
_entity_poly.type
_entity_poly.pdbx_seq_one_letter_code
_entity_poly.pdbx_strand_id
1 'polypeptide(L)'
;MGEEIDAEQAVEEEDDSPVEITIEQRLEFLRKARWNVFMYLGIAILMFAFAMFPFSHEMEMDSRVSDYPTGYIWGVVLPGEDFTDVPVEVSIDVANIPADTNSIEVTVIKANNCAVPEVAIGQNDARTGYESHSNQIWIIDDVSVGSTYEHTFKIDPGLYCVEIFIDSDESVGYDVTIDVSTYPNQFIAGALGTFCLALSLFAFIGAQKHGKFVKNLIAPEKELSIEDKVLAETSSTRLAVGPSGPPNADGPGGPPTEAGPSGPPSAGPSGPPSAGPSGPPKSSPVEEPAKVADVYEDQGEGYYFRKFPDGTYDQTVYVVEEGQYIPYRAPE
;
A
#
# COMPACT_ATOMS: atom_id res chain seq x y z
N MET A 1 -5.41 -63.11 -40.25
CA MET A 1 -5.86 -62.02 -39.35
C MET A 1 -4.70 -61.75 -38.41
N GLY A 2 -4.00 -60.63 -38.40
CA GLY A 2 -3.84 -59.47 -39.28
C GLY A 2 -2.33 -59.15 -39.25
N GLU A 3 -1.74 -58.84 -40.39
CA GLU A 3 -1.46 -57.48 -40.86
C GLU A 3 -0.16 -56.93 -40.27
N GLU A 4 0.85 -56.95 -41.14
CA GLU A 4 2.17 -56.37 -41.05
C GLU A 4 2.06 -54.85 -41.27
N ILE A 5 2.58 -54.04 -40.36
CA ILE A 5 2.92 -52.65 -40.69
C ILE A 5 4.20 -52.26 -39.93
N ASP A 6 5.27 -52.25 -40.69
CA ASP A 6 6.49 -51.48 -40.48
C ASP A 6 6.12 -49.99 -40.47
N ALA A 7 6.50 -49.26 -39.42
CA ALA A 7 6.40 -47.81 -39.38
C ALA A 7 7.50 -47.29 -38.45
N GLU A 8 8.67 -47.16 -39.06
CA GLU A 8 9.69 -46.14 -38.80
C GLU A 8 9.18 -45.01 -37.89
N GLN A 9 9.75 -44.93 -36.69
CA GLN A 9 9.62 -43.78 -35.80
C GLN A 9 10.18 -42.56 -36.53
N ALA A 10 9.30 -41.84 -37.22
CA ALA A 10 9.53 -40.46 -37.59
C ALA A 10 9.59 -39.67 -36.28
N VAL A 11 10.81 -39.31 -35.89
CA VAL A 11 11.10 -38.23 -34.96
C VAL A 11 10.46 -36.99 -35.57
N GLU A 12 9.31 -36.57 -35.04
CA GLU A 12 8.86 -35.20 -35.21
C GLU A 12 9.83 -34.32 -34.41
N GLU A 13 10.89 -33.89 -35.09
CA GLU A 13 11.60 -32.67 -34.71
C GLU A 13 10.57 -31.55 -34.81
N GLU A 14 9.99 -31.21 -33.66
CA GLU A 14 9.29 -29.95 -33.46
C GLU A 14 10.26 -28.85 -33.88
N ASP A 15 9.94 -28.24 -35.01
CA ASP A 15 10.65 -27.14 -35.65
C ASP A 15 10.77 -25.97 -34.65
N ASP A 16 11.81 -26.00 -33.82
CA ASP A 16 12.29 -24.89 -32.98
C ASP A 16 12.95 -23.80 -33.85
N SER A 17 12.30 -23.46 -34.97
CA SER A 17 12.64 -22.25 -35.69
C SER A 17 12.14 -21.07 -34.86
N PRO A 18 13.02 -20.14 -34.48
CA PRO A 18 12.59 -18.94 -33.80
C PRO A 18 11.68 -18.20 -34.78
N VAL A 19 10.37 -18.17 -34.49
CA VAL A 19 9.39 -17.36 -35.22
C VAL A 19 10.06 -16.02 -35.48
N GLU A 20 10.36 -15.71 -36.74
CA GLU A 20 11.06 -14.48 -37.13
C GLU A 20 10.09 -13.31 -36.92
N ILE A 21 9.97 -12.90 -35.66
CA ILE A 21 9.11 -11.80 -35.24
C ILE A 21 9.59 -10.55 -35.98
N THR A 22 8.69 -9.93 -36.75
CA THR A 22 9.02 -8.75 -37.56
C THR A 22 9.44 -7.58 -36.66
N ILE A 23 10.21 -6.64 -37.22
CA ILE A 23 10.70 -5.47 -36.47
C ILE A 23 9.53 -4.66 -35.89
N GLU A 24 8.42 -4.56 -36.63
CA GLU A 24 7.19 -3.88 -36.22
C GLU A 24 6.56 -4.55 -34.99
N GLN A 25 6.41 -5.87 -35.02
CA GLN A 25 5.90 -6.63 -33.88
C GLN A 25 6.80 -6.46 -32.64
N ARG A 26 8.13 -6.40 -32.82
CA ARG A 26 9.07 -6.14 -31.71
C ARG A 26 8.95 -4.73 -31.13
N LEU A 27 8.68 -3.71 -31.96
CA LEU A 27 8.39 -2.36 -31.49
C LEU A 27 7.08 -2.29 -30.70
N GLU A 28 6.07 -3.04 -31.11
CA GLU A 28 4.82 -3.17 -30.36
C GLU A 28 5.04 -3.88 -29.01
N PHE A 29 5.81 -4.97 -28.99
CA PHE A 29 6.20 -5.62 -27.74
C PHE A 29 6.98 -4.68 -26.82
N LEU A 30 7.87 -3.85 -27.37
CA LEU A 30 8.59 -2.83 -26.59
C LEU A 30 7.67 -1.76 -26.02
N ARG A 31 6.73 -1.26 -26.82
CA ARG A 31 5.74 -0.26 -26.37
C ARG A 31 4.88 -0.85 -25.26
N LYS A 32 4.37 -2.07 -25.44
CA LYS A 32 3.55 -2.78 -24.47
C LYS A 32 4.32 -3.10 -23.19
N ALA A 33 5.57 -3.56 -23.30
CA ALA A 33 6.42 -3.81 -22.14
C ALA A 33 6.67 -2.53 -21.32
N ARG A 34 6.96 -1.40 -21.98
CA ARG A 34 7.11 -0.10 -21.29
C ARG A 34 5.83 0.33 -20.59
N TRP A 35 4.69 0.18 -21.26
CA TRP A 35 3.39 0.52 -20.68
C TRP A 35 3.06 -0.37 -19.47
N ASN A 36 3.34 -1.67 -19.57
CA ASN A 36 3.16 -2.63 -18.47
C ASN A 36 4.04 -2.26 -17.27
N VAL A 37 5.30 -1.85 -17.48
CA VAL A 37 6.18 -1.39 -16.39
C VAL A 37 5.54 -0.23 -15.63
N PHE A 38 5.08 0.81 -16.33
CA PHE A 38 4.44 1.96 -15.68
C PHE A 38 3.12 1.59 -15.01
N MET A 39 2.32 0.71 -15.63
CA MET A 39 1.04 0.26 -15.09
C MET A 39 1.24 -0.53 -13.79
N TYR A 40 2.13 -1.53 -13.77
CA TYR A 40 2.41 -2.30 -12.56
C TYR A 40 3.10 -1.46 -11.47
N LEU A 41 3.99 -0.54 -11.84
CA LEU A 41 4.60 0.39 -10.88
C LEU A 41 3.55 1.32 -10.27
N GLY A 42 2.64 1.87 -11.07
CA GLY A 42 1.55 2.73 -10.60
C GLY A 42 0.60 2.00 -9.66
N ILE A 43 0.21 0.76 -10.02
CA ILE A 43 -0.62 -0.09 -9.16
C ILE A 43 0.13 -0.43 -7.87
N ALA A 44 1.42 -0.76 -7.94
CA ALA A 44 2.20 -1.07 -6.74
C ALA A 44 2.24 0.11 -5.78
N ILE A 45 2.50 1.32 -6.27
CA ILE A 45 2.49 2.54 -5.44
C ILE A 45 1.12 2.75 -4.79
N LEU A 46 0.05 2.60 -5.57
CA LEU A 46 -1.32 2.72 -5.05
C LEU A 46 -1.60 1.68 -3.98
N MET A 47 -1.21 0.42 -4.19
CA MET A 47 -1.40 -0.67 -3.22
C MET A 47 -0.61 -0.43 -1.94
N PHE A 48 0.65 0.03 -2.03
CA PHE A 48 1.42 0.39 -0.85
C PHE A 48 0.84 1.59 -0.09
N ALA A 49 0.26 2.56 -0.81
CA ALA A 49 -0.46 3.66 -0.17
C ALA A 49 -1.68 3.15 0.62
N PHE A 50 -2.46 2.23 0.04
CA PHE A 50 -3.58 1.57 0.75
C PHE A 50 -3.10 0.68 1.91
N ALA A 51 -1.93 0.06 1.81
CA ALA A 51 -1.33 -0.75 2.87
C ALA A 51 -0.95 0.09 4.10
N MET A 52 -0.60 1.36 3.91
CA MET A 52 -0.24 2.31 4.98
C MET A 52 -1.43 3.06 5.57
N PHE A 53 -2.64 2.94 4.99
CA PHE A 53 -3.79 3.69 5.47
C PHE A 53 -4.44 2.96 6.67
N PRO A 54 -4.39 3.53 7.89
CA PRO A 54 -5.06 2.92 9.04
C PRO A 54 -6.56 3.17 9.01
N PHE A 55 -7.30 2.28 9.67
CA PHE A 55 -8.61 2.59 10.22
C PHE A 55 -8.39 3.05 11.65
N SER A 56 -8.46 4.36 11.85
CA SER A 56 -8.32 4.98 13.17
C SER A 56 -9.68 5.27 13.80
N HIS A 57 -9.75 5.14 15.11
CA HIS A 57 -10.85 5.61 15.93
C HIS A 57 -10.32 6.27 17.18
N GLU A 58 -10.82 7.48 17.44
CA GLU A 58 -10.54 8.26 18.63
C GLU A 58 -11.69 8.09 19.63
N MET A 59 -11.37 7.90 20.90
CA MET A 59 -12.32 7.86 22.00
C MET A 59 -11.87 8.76 23.15
N GLU A 60 -12.81 9.47 23.75
CA GLU A 60 -12.59 10.30 24.93
C GLU A 60 -13.09 9.56 26.17
N MET A 61 -12.30 9.59 27.24
CA MET A 61 -12.59 8.94 28.51
C MET A 61 -12.92 9.97 29.59
N ASP A 62 -14.18 9.98 30.04
CA ASP A 62 -14.66 10.77 31.18
C ASP A 62 -14.88 9.92 32.45
N SER A 63 -14.73 8.60 32.32
CA SER A 63 -14.97 7.61 33.36
C SER A 63 -13.81 6.62 33.45
N ARG A 64 -13.90 5.71 34.44
CA ARG A 64 -12.83 4.75 34.73
C ARG A 64 -12.69 3.63 33.69
N VAL A 65 -13.74 3.40 32.88
CA VAL A 65 -13.80 2.27 31.92
C VAL A 65 -14.41 2.73 30.60
N SER A 66 -13.75 2.41 29.49
CA SER A 66 -14.30 2.50 28.13
C SER A 66 -14.14 1.18 27.43
N ASP A 67 -15.11 0.85 26.61
CA ASP A 67 -15.04 -0.24 25.65
C ASP A 67 -15.35 0.25 24.23
N TYR A 68 -14.65 -0.32 23.26
CA TYR A 68 -14.85 -0.03 21.85
C TYR A 68 -14.82 -1.32 21.01
N PRO A 69 -15.90 -1.61 20.25
CA PRO A 69 -15.87 -2.69 19.28
C PRO A 69 -15.09 -2.27 18.03
N THR A 70 -14.00 -2.95 17.70
CA THR A 70 -13.13 -2.60 16.56
C THR A 70 -13.79 -2.78 15.19
N GLY A 71 -14.97 -3.40 15.14
CA GLY A 71 -15.54 -3.96 13.92
C GLY A 71 -14.75 -5.18 13.43
N TYR A 72 -15.11 -5.69 12.25
CA TYR A 72 -14.45 -6.86 11.67
C TYR A 72 -13.12 -6.48 11.01
N ILE A 73 -12.04 -6.95 11.60
CA ILE A 73 -10.68 -6.82 11.06
C ILE A 73 -10.48 -7.97 10.06
N TRP A 74 -10.40 -7.64 8.77
CA TRP A 74 -10.22 -8.65 7.72
C TRP A 74 -8.76 -9.05 7.55
N GLY A 75 -8.55 -10.29 7.12
CA GLY A 75 -7.23 -10.83 6.86
C GLY A 75 -7.24 -12.34 6.64
N VAL A 76 -6.07 -12.91 6.47
CA VAL A 76 -5.89 -14.37 6.41
C VAL A 76 -5.67 -14.85 7.84
N VAL A 77 -6.52 -15.73 8.34
CA VAL A 77 -6.37 -16.27 9.69
C VAL A 77 -5.37 -17.42 9.64
N LEU A 78 -4.20 -17.19 10.21
CA LEU A 78 -3.21 -18.22 10.50
C LEU A 78 -3.05 -18.29 12.03
N PRO A 79 -2.86 -19.48 12.62
CA PRO A 79 -2.78 -19.60 14.07
C PRO A 79 -1.35 -19.31 14.59
N GLY A 80 -1.25 -18.41 15.56
CA GLY A 80 -0.02 -18.11 16.30
C GLY A 80 0.65 -16.83 15.83
N GLU A 81 1.88 -16.56 16.27
CA GLU A 81 2.62 -15.38 15.79
C GLU A 81 3.06 -15.58 14.35
N ASP A 82 2.51 -14.77 13.45
CA ASP A 82 2.82 -14.87 12.04
C ASP A 82 2.76 -13.51 11.32
N PHE A 83 3.05 -13.55 10.03
CA PHE A 83 3.15 -12.35 9.19
C PHE A 83 1.79 -11.80 8.75
N THR A 84 0.69 -12.50 9.06
CA THR A 84 -0.69 -12.09 8.77
C THR A 84 -1.37 -11.41 9.96
N ASP A 85 -0.73 -11.41 11.13
CA ASP A 85 -1.09 -10.60 12.28
C ASP A 85 -1.28 -9.13 11.87
N VAL A 86 -2.41 -8.57 12.28
CA VAL A 86 -2.75 -7.17 12.04
C VAL A 86 -2.24 -6.33 13.20
N PRO A 87 -1.41 -5.30 12.95
CA PRO A 87 -0.99 -4.40 14.01
C PRO A 87 -2.15 -3.47 14.39
N VAL A 88 -2.38 -3.38 15.70
CA VAL A 88 -3.28 -2.42 16.34
C VAL A 88 -2.43 -1.51 17.20
N GLU A 89 -2.25 -0.28 16.74
CA GLU A 89 -1.55 0.78 17.47
C GLU A 89 -2.54 1.49 18.38
N VAL A 90 -2.23 1.54 19.67
CA VAL A 90 -3.00 2.29 20.68
C VAL A 90 -2.12 3.41 21.21
N SER A 91 -2.58 4.64 21.06
CA SER A 91 -1.98 5.83 21.66
C SER A 91 -2.91 6.38 22.74
N ILE A 92 -2.36 6.71 23.90
CA ILE A 92 -3.10 7.24 25.04
C ILE A 92 -2.50 8.57 25.43
N ASP A 93 -3.28 9.64 25.31
CA ASP A 93 -2.93 10.99 25.70
C ASP A 93 -3.62 11.36 27.02
N VAL A 94 -2.84 11.53 28.08
CA VAL A 94 -3.37 11.80 29.42
C VAL A 94 -3.38 13.31 29.70
N ALA A 95 -4.53 13.97 29.51
CA ALA A 95 -4.68 15.40 29.80
C ALA A 95 -4.93 15.67 31.29
N ASN A 96 -5.71 14.83 31.95
CA ASN A 96 -5.95 14.88 33.40
C ASN A 96 -6.26 13.48 33.94
N ILE A 97 -5.73 13.17 35.13
CA ILE A 97 -5.97 11.89 35.79
C ILE A 97 -5.89 12.06 37.32
N PRO A 98 -6.71 11.34 38.11
CA PRO A 98 -6.62 11.37 39.56
C PRO A 98 -5.24 10.99 40.09
N ALA A 99 -4.81 11.64 41.18
CA ALA A 99 -3.45 11.47 41.74
C ALA A 99 -3.22 10.11 42.41
N ASP A 100 -4.30 9.38 42.70
CA ASP A 100 -4.34 8.03 43.24
C ASP A 100 -4.34 6.94 42.16
N THR A 101 -4.16 7.31 40.88
CA THR A 101 -4.10 6.33 39.79
C THR A 101 -2.84 5.48 39.90
N ASN A 102 -3.02 4.17 39.95
CA ASN A 102 -1.94 3.18 39.98
C ASN A 102 -1.45 2.85 38.56
N SER A 103 -2.38 2.52 37.66
CA SER A 103 -2.06 2.09 36.29
C SER A 103 -3.21 2.33 35.32
N ILE A 104 -2.88 2.34 34.02
CA ILE A 104 -3.85 2.22 32.92
C ILE A 104 -3.65 0.85 32.28
N GLU A 105 -4.74 0.11 32.15
CA GLU A 105 -4.76 -1.21 31.51
C GLU A 105 -5.53 -1.11 30.19
N VAL A 106 -4.88 -1.48 29.09
CA VAL A 106 -5.50 -1.63 27.79
C VAL A 106 -5.57 -3.11 27.45
N THR A 107 -6.77 -3.59 27.17
CA THR A 107 -7.00 -4.99 26.81
C THR A 107 -7.64 -5.09 25.43
N VAL A 108 -7.11 -5.97 24.60
CA VAL A 108 -7.66 -6.30 23.28
C VAL A 108 -8.15 -7.75 23.32
N ILE A 109 -9.47 -7.93 23.32
CA ILE A 109 -10.12 -9.24 23.49
C ILE A 109 -10.90 -9.61 22.25
N LYS A 110 -10.69 -10.83 21.75
CA LYS A 110 -11.48 -11.38 20.65
C LYS A 110 -12.88 -11.72 21.14
N ALA A 111 -13.86 -10.94 20.70
CA ALA A 111 -15.26 -11.11 21.05
C ALA A 111 -16.16 -10.60 19.92
N ASN A 112 -17.34 -11.19 19.76
CA ASN A 112 -18.28 -10.75 18.73
C ASN A 112 -18.92 -9.40 19.05
N ASN A 113 -18.98 -9.05 20.33
CA ASN A 113 -19.44 -7.77 20.84
C ASN A 113 -18.71 -7.45 22.16
N CYS A 114 -18.76 -6.21 22.60
CA CYS A 114 -18.20 -5.79 23.88
C CYS A 114 -19.11 -6.13 25.08
N ALA A 115 -20.07 -7.05 24.93
CA ALA A 115 -20.98 -7.37 26.02
C ALA A 115 -20.35 -8.34 27.03
N VAL A 116 -20.59 -8.06 28.31
CA VAL A 116 -20.33 -9.02 29.40
C VAL A 116 -21.24 -10.25 29.20
N PRO A 117 -20.75 -11.51 29.32
CA PRO A 117 -19.51 -11.93 29.98
C PRO A 117 -18.33 -12.29 29.07
N GLU A 118 -18.44 -12.20 27.75
CA GLU A 118 -17.41 -12.69 26.82
C GLU A 118 -16.08 -11.94 27.02
N VAL A 119 -16.15 -10.60 27.12
CA VAL A 119 -15.00 -9.73 27.39
C VAL A 119 -14.36 -10.07 28.74
N ALA A 120 -15.17 -10.29 29.78
CA ALA A 120 -14.68 -10.56 31.14
C ALA A 120 -13.89 -11.88 31.23
N ILE A 121 -14.25 -12.90 30.44
CA ILE A 121 -13.49 -14.16 30.39
C ILE A 121 -12.13 -13.91 29.72
N GLY A 122 -12.12 -13.24 28.56
CA GLY A 122 -10.88 -12.93 27.84
C GLY A 122 -9.91 -12.07 28.65
N GLN A 123 -10.42 -11.12 29.44
CA GLN A 123 -9.62 -10.32 30.36
C GLN A 123 -8.96 -11.15 31.46
N ASN A 124 -9.71 -12.06 32.07
CA ASN A 124 -9.16 -12.96 33.07
C ASN A 124 -8.08 -13.86 32.48
N ASP A 125 -8.28 -14.36 31.26
CA ASP A 125 -7.29 -15.17 30.55
C ASP A 125 -6.00 -14.36 30.27
N ALA A 126 -6.13 -13.13 29.77
CA ALA A 126 -4.99 -12.23 29.53
C ALA A 126 -4.23 -11.94 30.82
N ARG A 127 -4.93 -11.57 31.91
CA ARG A 127 -4.33 -11.27 33.22
C ARG A 127 -3.66 -12.48 33.90
N THR A 128 -4.12 -13.69 33.63
CA THR A 128 -3.60 -14.92 34.25
C THR A 128 -2.43 -15.54 33.50
N GLY A 129 -1.92 -14.88 32.46
CA GLY A 129 -0.75 -15.29 31.69
C GLY A 129 -1.08 -16.26 30.54
N TYR A 130 -2.33 -16.31 30.10
CA TYR A 130 -2.76 -16.98 28.87
C TYR A 130 -2.89 -15.99 27.70
N GLU A 131 -1.95 -15.03 27.63
CA GLU A 131 -1.86 -14.10 26.51
C GLU A 131 -1.72 -14.87 25.19
N SER A 132 -2.51 -14.47 24.21
CA SER A 132 -2.54 -15.08 22.89
C SER A 132 -2.81 -14.01 21.83
N HIS A 133 -2.71 -14.35 20.56
CA HIS A 133 -3.07 -13.46 19.45
C HIS A 133 -4.56 -13.05 19.44
N SER A 134 -5.37 -13.71 20.28
CA SER A 134 -6.79 -13.39 20.49
C SER A 134 -7.04 -12.50 21.71
N ASN A 135 -6.22 -12.61 22.77
CA ASN A 135 -6.43 -11.89 24.03
C ASN A 135 -5.08 -11.34 24.50
N GLN A 136 -4.91 -10.01 24.48
CA GLN A 136 -3.69 -9.33 24.91
C GLN A 136 -4.02 -8.22 25.88
N ILE A 137 -3.07 -7.94 26.76
CA ILE A 137 -3.15 -6.91 27.78
C ILE A 137 -1.86 -6.11 27.77
N TRP A 138 -1.99 -4.80 27.94
CA TRP A 138 -0.89 -3.90 28.16
C TRP A 138 -1.20 -3.05 29.40
N ILE A 139 -0.29 -3.10 30.37
CA ILE A 139 -0.42 -2.34 31.62
C ILE A 139 0.65 -1.25 31.61
N ILE A 140 0.21 -0.01 31.86
CA ILE A 140 1.04 1.17 32.00
C ILE A 140 1.10 1.51 33.48
N ASP A 141 2.26 1.28 34.09
CA ASP A 141 2.56 1.72 35.45
C ASP A 141 3.08 3.18 35.44
N ASP A 142 3.02 3.85 36.59
CA ASP A 142 3.55 5.21 36.79
C ASP A 142 3.01 6.25 35.79
N VAL A 143 1.68 6.34 35.71
CA VAL A 143 0.98 7.26 34.79
C VAL A 143 1.24 8.72 35.19
N SER A 144 1.56 9.55 34.21
CA SER A 144 1.85 10.97 34.41
C SER A 144 1.00 11.87 33.54
N VAL A 145 0.51 12.96 34.12
CA VAL A 145 -0.29 13.96 33.40
C VAL A 145 0.57 14.67 32.34
N GLY A 146 0.03 14.81 31.14
CA GLY A 146 0.69 15.41 29.98
C GLY A 146 1.61 14.46 29.21
N SER A 147 1.58 13.16 29.53
CA SER A 147 2.34 12.13 28.83
C SER A 147 1.49 11.38 27.83
N THR A 148 2.13 10.95 26.74
CA THR A 148 1.56 10.08 25.71
C THR A 148 2.20 8.70 25.81
N TYR A 149 1.39 7.65 25.80
CA TYR A 149 1.84 6.27 25.84
C TYR A 149 1.39 5.54 24.56
N GLU A 150 2.31 4.87 23.89
CA GLU A 150 2.03 4.13 22.65
C GLU A 150 2.38 2.65 22.81
N HIS A 151 1.52 1.79 22.29
CA HIS A 151 1.78 0.35 22.20
C HIS A 151 1.17 -0.23 20.92
N THR A 152 1.78 -1.30 20.43
CA THR A 152 1.31 -2.01 19.23
C THR A 152 1.02 -3.46 19.58
N PHE A 153 -0.25 -3.83 19.55
CA PHE A 153 -0.69 -5.22 19.63
C PHE A 153 -0.60 -5.89 18.26
N LYS A 154 -0.33 -7.19 18.23
CA LYS A 154 -0.35 -8.01 17.02
C LYS A 154 -1.44 -9.05 17.15
N ILE A 155 -2.52 -8.91 16.41
CA ILE A 155 -3.71 -9.76 16.58
C ILE A 155 -4.07 -10.52 15.31
N ASP A 156 -4.69 -11.68 15.48
CA ASP A 156 -5.26 -12.43 14.36
C ASP A 156 -6.43 -11.65 13.74
N PRO A 157 -6.75 -11.83 12.45
CA PRO A 157 -7.98 -11.26 11.89
C PRO A 157 -9.25 -11.78 12.60
N GLY A 158 -10.20 -10.89 12.87
CA GLY A 158 -11.41 -11.21 13.64
C GLY A 158 -12.17 -9.99 14.16
N LEU A 159 -13.12 -10.26 15.06
CA LEU A 159 -13.84 -9.24 15.82
C LEU A 159 -13.18 -9.08 17.18
N TYR A 160 -12.87 -7.84 17.56
CA TYR A 160 -12.24 -7.52 18.82
C TYR A 160 -13.02 -6.42 19.55
N CYS A 161 -12.88 -6.45 20.87
CA CYS A 161 -13.24 -5.38 21.77
C CYS A 161 -11.96 -4.85 22.42
N VAL A 162 -11.74 -3.55 22.30
CA VAL A 162 -10.68 -2.84 23.05
C VAL A 162 -11.34 -2.28 24.30
N GLU A 163 -10.88 -2.70 25.48
CA GLU A 163 -11.30 -2.13 26.75
C GLU A 163 -10.12 -1.42 27.40
N ILE A 164 -10.37 -0.23 27.92
CA ILE A 164 -9.42 0.53 28.70
C ILE A 164 -9.98 0.70 30.10
N PHE A 165 -9.18 0.30 31.09
CA PHE A 165 -9.50 0.35 32.50
C PHE A 165 -8.43 1.16 33.24
N ILE A 166 -8.87 2.16 34.00
CA ILE A 166 -7.98 2.96 34.83
C ILE A 166 -8.07 2.45 36.27
N ASP A 167 -6.96 2.00 36.86
CA ASP A 167 -6.95 1.57 38.25
C ASP A 167 -6.76 2.77 39.20
N SER A 168 -7.87 3.27 39.73
CA SER A 168 -7.93 4.37 40.70
C SER A 168 -9.13 4.19 41.66
N ASP A 169 -8.99 4.74 42.86
CA ASP A 169 -10.03 4.80 43.88
C ASP A 169 -11.11 5.84 43.52
N GLU A 170 -10.73 6.91 42.81
CA GLU A 170 -11.66 7.91 42.29
C GLU A 170 -12.43 7.39 41.06
N SER A 171 -13.69 7.79 40.93
CA SER A 171 -14.56 7.35 39.81
C SER A 171 -14.78 8.42 38.74
N VAL A 172 -14.21 9.61 38.94
CA VAL A 172 -14.38 10.80 38.08
C VAL A 172 -13.08 11.59 38.02
N GLY A 173 -12.94 12.50 37.06
CA GLY A 173 -11.76 13.37 36.93
C GLY A 173 -10.76 12.91 35.86
N TYR A 174 -11.22 12.03 34.97
CA TYR A 174 -10.46 11.55 33.82
C TYR A 174 -10.66 12.49 32.64
N ASP A 175 -9.56 12.85 31.98
CA ASP A 175 -9.52 13.49 30.68
C ASP A 175 -8.40 12.80 29.91
N VAL A 176 -8.75 11.69 29.27
CA VAL A 176 -7.81 10.83 28.54
C VAL A 176 -8.36 10.60 27.14
N THR A 177 -7.55 10.93 26.13
CA THR A 177 -7.87 10.67 24.73
C THR A 177 -7.13 9.40 24.29
N ILE A 178 -7.83 8.52 23.60
CA ILE A 178 -7.26 7.25 23.15
C ILE A 178 -7.49 7.12 21.66
N ASP A 179 -6.41 6.93 20.92
CA ASP A 179 -6.42 6.67 19.48
C ASP A 179 -6.08 5.21 19.23
N VAL A 180 -7.02 4.49 18.62
CA VAL A 180 -6.84 3.10 18.19
C VAL A 180 -6.75 3.07 16.67
N SER A 181 -5.59 2.69 16.14
CA SER A 181 -5.31 2.59 14.71
C SER A 181 -5.01 1.16 14.29
N THR A 182 -5.83 0.63 13.36
CA THR A 182 -5.71 -0.76 12.87
C THR A 182 -5.33 -0.79 11.40
N TYR A 183 -4.42 -1.68 10.99
CA TYR A 183 -3.91 -1.76 9.62
C TYR A 183 -4.24 -3.10 8.91
N PRO A 184 -5.52 -3.43 8.67
CA PRO A 184 -5.92 -4.72 8.09
C PRO A 184 -5.47 -4.90 6.64
N ASN A 185 -5.27 -3.79 5.91
CA ASN A 185 -4.85 -3.82 4.51
C ASN A 185 -3.35 -4.07 4.33
N GLN A 186 -2.55 -3.94 5.39
CA GLN A 186 -1.10 -3.94 5.28
C GLN A 186 -0.58 -5.22 4.62
N PHE A 187 -1.08 -6.38 5.06
CA PHE A 187 -0.67 -7.66 4.49
C PHE A 187 -1.18 -7.85 3.04
N ILE A 188 -2.48 -7.69 2.81
CA ILE A 188 -3.10 -7.99 1.50
C ILE A 188 -2.59 -7.00 0.43
N ALA A 189 -2.67 -5.71 0.71
CA ALA A 189 -2.25 -4.68 -0.23
C ALA A 189 -0.72 -4.65 -0.37
N GLY A 190 0.03 -4.89 0.71
CA GLY A 190 1.49 -5.04 0.67
C GLY A 190 1.94 -6.23 -0.19
N ALA A 191 1.27 -7.38 -0.06
CA ALA A 191 1.55 -8.56 -0.87
C ALA A 191 1.25 -8.33 -2.36
N LEU A 192 0.08 -7.73 -2.68
CA LEU A 192 -0.28 -7.37 -4.05
C LEU A 192 0.66 -6.33 -4.65
N GLY A 193 1.05 -5.32 -3.86
CA GLY A 193 2.02 -4.30 -4.26
C GLY A 193 3.39 -4.91 -4.56
N THR A 194 3.87 -5.82 -3.71
CA THR A 194 5.13 -6.54 -3.90
C THR A 194 5.09 -7.42 -5.15
N PHE A 195 3.97 -8.13 -5.38
CA PHE A 195 3.77 -8.92 -6.59
C PHE A 195 3.79 -8.04 -7.85
N CYS A 196 3.14 -6.88 -7.82
CA CYS A 196 3.17 -5.91 -8.92
C CYS A 196 4.58 -5.35 -9.17
N LEU A 197 5.37 -5.10 -8.12
CA LEU A 197 6.78 -4.70 -8.27
C LEU A 197 7.60 -5.80 -8.95
N ALA A 198 7.39 -7.07 -8.59
CA ALA A 198 8.06 -8.18 -9.26
C ALA A 198 7.70 -8.24 -10.76
N LEU A 199 6.41 -8.10 -11.11
CA LEU A 199 5.97 -8.04 -12.51
C LEU A 199 6.56 -6.84 -13.26
N SER A 200 6.66 -5.68 -12.61
CA SER A 200 7.31 -4.50 -13.16
C SER A 200 8.79 -4.75 -13.48
N LEU A 201 9.51 -5.42 -12.57
CA LEU A 201 10.92 -5.80 -12.78
C LEU A 201 11.07 -6.75 -13.98
N PHE A 202 10.23 -7.78 -14.08
CA PHE A 202 10.25 -8.70 -15.23
C PHE A 202 9.94 -8.00 -16.55
N ALA A 203 8.93 -7.10 -16.56
CA ALA A 203 8.60 -6.32 -17.74
C ALA A 203 9.75 -5.37 -18.14
N PHE A 204 10.49 -4.81 -17.17
CA PHE A 204 11.66 -3.98 -17.42
C PHE A 204 12.83 -4.78 -18.02
N ILE A 205 13.12 -5.97 -17.48
CA ILE A 205 14.15 -6.87 -18.02
C ILE A 205 13.79 -7.29 -19.45
N GLY A 206 12.51 -7.61 -19.71
CA GLY A 206 12.01 -7.91 -21.05
C GLY A 206 12.20 -6.73 -22.01
N ALA A 207 11.83 -5.52 -21.59
CA ALA A 207 11.99 -4.30 -22.39
C ALA A 207 13.47 -4.01 -22.72
N GLN A 208 14.39 -4.24 -21.78
CA GLN A 208 15.84 -4.12 -22.00
C GLN A 208 16.33 -5.11 -23.06
N LYS A 209 15.93 -6.39 -22.97
CA LYS A 209 16.36 -7.45 -23.90
C LYS A 209 15.86 -7.19 -25.32
N HIS A 210 14.57 -6.91 -25.50
CA HIS A 210 14.02 -6.57 -26.81
C HIS A 210 14.57 -5.22 -27.33
N GLY A 211 14.90 -4.29 -26.43
CA GLY A 211 15.40 -2.97 -26.78
C GLY A 211 16.80 -3.03 -27.37
N LYS A 212 17.68 -3.84 -26.78
CA LYS A 212 19.02 -4.12 -27.33
C LYS A 212 18.93 -4.79 -28.70
N PHE A 213 18.04 -5.76 -28.86
CA PHE A 213 17.87 -6.48 -30.13
C PHE A 213 17.38 -5.55 -31.26
N VAL A 214 16.36 -4.73 -31.00
CA VAL A 214 15.85 -3.76 -31.98
C VAL A 214 16.88 -2.67 -32.28
N LYS A 215 17.63 -2.21 -31.27
CA LYS A 215 18.73 -1.26 -31.48
C LYS A 215 19.80 -1.84 -32.41
N ASN A 216 20.20 -3.10 -32.21
CA ASN A 216 21.18 -3.77 -33.05
C ASN A 216 20.70 -4.02 -34.50
N LEU A 217 19.37 -4.13 -34.71
CA LEU A 217 18.80 -4.30 -36.05
C LEU A 217 18.61 -2.97 -36.81
N ILE A 218 18.22 -1.89 -36.10
CA ILE A 218 17.96 -0.58 -36.71
C ILE A 218 19.25 0.22 -36.89
N ALA A 219 20.19 0.07 -35.97
CA ALA A 219 21.52 0.62 -36.05
C ALA A 219 22.49 -0.50 -35.66
N PRO A 220 22.87 -1.39 -36.60
CA PRO A 220 23.99 -2.29 -36.34
C PRO A 220 25.14 -1.42 -35.84
N GLU A 221 25.76 -1.82 -34.73
CA GLU A 221 26.95 -1.15 -34.24
C GLU A 221 27.85 -0.97 -35.45
N LYS A 222 28.01 0.29 -35.88
CA LYS A 222 28.88 0.65 -36.97
C LYS A 222 30.20 0.02 -36.57
N GLU A 223 30.62 -1.03 -37.28
CA GLU A 223 31.90 -1.66 -37.02
C GLU A 223 32.89 -0.51 -36.94
N LEU A 224 33.46 -0.28 -35.75
CA LEU A 224 34.41 0.80 -35.54
C LEU A 224 35.41 0.66 -36.68
N SER A 225 35.51 1.70 -37.52
CA SER A 225 36.46 1.69 -38.60
C SER A 225 37.82 1.33 -37.99
N ILE A 226 38.63 0.58 -38.72
CA ILE A 226 39.94 0.09 -38.24
C ILE A 226 40.74 1.24 -37.61
N GLU A 227 40.53 2.46 -38.11
CA GLU A 227 41.10 3.72 -37.60
C GLU A 227 40.67 4.04 -36.16
N ASP A 228 39.39 3.89 -35.80
CA ASP A 228 38.88 4.12 -34.45
C ASP A 228 39.34 3.02 -33.48
N LYS A 229 39.47 1.78 -33.96
CA LYS A 229 40.02 0.66 -33.16
C LYS A 229 41.50 0.88 -32.86
N VAL A 230 42.26 1.33 -33.86
CA VAL A 230 43.68 1.68 -33.70
C VAL A 230 43.84 2.91 -32.79
N LEU A 231 42.97 3.92 -32.89
CA LEU A 231 43.00 5.08 -32.00
C LEU A 231 42.70 4.70 -30.54
N ALA A 232 41.71 3.84 -30.31
CA ALA A 232 41.39 3.33 -28.97
C ALA A 232 42.53 2.47 -28.39
N GLU A 233 43.11 1.56 -29.18
CA GLU A 233 44.23 0.71 -28.79
C GLU A 233 45.52 1.51 -28.56
N THR A 234 45.77 2.56 -29.36
CA THR A 234 46.92 3.46 -29.17
C THR A 234 46.72 4.32 -27.92
N SER A 235 45.50 4.79 -27.66
CA SER A 235 45.19 5.58 -26.47
C SER A 235 45.30 4.76 -25.18
N SER A 236 44.83 3.51 -25.17
CA SER A 236 44.93 2.61 -24.03
C SER A 236 46.38 2.18 -23.78
N THR A 237 47.15 1.90 -24.84
CA THR A 237 48.59 1.60 -24.74
C THR A 237 49.38 2.79 -24.18
N ARG A 238 49.05 4.02 -24.60
CA ARG A 238 49.73 5.23 -24.10
C ARG A 238 49.36 5.57 -22.65
N LEU A 239 48.16 5.22 -22.22
CA LEU A 239 47.73 5.34 -20.82
C LEU A 239 48.34 4.24 -19.93
N ALA A 240 48.57 3.03 -20.46
CA ALA A 240 49.16 1.91 -19.74
C ALA A 240 50.68 2.04 -19.51
N VAL A 241 51.40 2.76 -20.39
CA VAL A 241 52.86 2.94 -20.25
C VAL A 241 53.22 4.02 -19.22
N GLY A 242 52.29 4.92 -18.87
CA GLY A 242 52.56 6.05 -17.96
C GLY A 242 53.70 6.98 -18.45
N PRO A 243 53.83 8.20 -17.92
CA PRO A 243 54.99 9.03 -18.25
C PRO A 243 56.24 8.41 -17.61
N SER A 244 57.10 7.80 -18.43
CA SER A 244 58.45 7.39 -18.01
C SER A 244 59.20 8.65 -17.56
N GLY A 245 59.49 8.74 -16.27
CA GLY A 245 60.19 9.88 -15.67
C GLY A 245 61.62 10.04 -16.22
N PRO A 246 62.13 11.27 -16.37
CA PRO A 246 63.52 11.50 -16.75
C PRO A 246 64.49 11.20 -15.59
N PRO A 247 65.78 10.89 -15.88
CA PRO A 247 66.75 10.49 -14.87
C PRO A 247 67.22 11.69 -14.03
N ASN A 248 67.45 11.45 -12.74
CA ASN A 248 67.97 12.42 -11.77
C ASN A 248 69.35 12.96 -12.16
N ALA A 249 69.54 14.30 -12.09
CA ALA A 249 70.79 14.94 -11.67
C ALA A 249 70.59 16.46 -11.42
N ASP A 250 70.81 16.85 -10.16
CA ASP A 250 71.51 18.06 -9.69
C ASP A 250 71.02 19.50 -9.97
N GLY A 251 70.60 20.17 -8.89
CA GLY A 251 71.07 21.54 -8.58
C GLY A 251 70.02 22.68 -8.55
N PRO A 252 70.23 23.73 -7.71
CA PRO A 252 69.12 24.42 -7.02
C PRO A 252 68.87 25.87 -7.49
N GLY A 253 67.64 26.36 -7.29
CA GLY A 253 67.34 27.79 -7.25
C GLY A 253 65.94 28.15 -7.78
N GLY A 254 64.98 28.34 -6.88
CA GLY A 254 63.67 28.90 -7.23
C GLY A 254 63.23 29.99 -6.25
N PRO A 255 62.90 31.20 -6.75
CA PRO A 255 61.91 32.09 -6.16
C PRO A 255 60.63 32.15 -7.04
N PRO A 256 59.54 32.79 -6.55
CA PRO A 256 58.18 32.27 -6.77
C PRO A 256 57.37 32.93 -7.90
N THR A 257 56.43 32.11 -8.38
CA THR A 257 55.11 32.32 -9.02
C THR A 257 54.56 33.73 -9.23
N GLU A 258 54.16 34.01 -10.48
CA GLU A 258 53.04 34.89 -10.82
C GLU A 258 52.21 34.35 -12.02
N ALA A 259 50.93 34.72 -11.97
CA ALA A 259 49.97 34.94 -13.06
C ALA A 259 49.10 33.77 -13.58
N GLY A 260 47.79 33.90 -13.33
CA GLY A 260 46.74 33.29 -14.15
C GLY A 260 45.31 33.43 -13.56
N PRO A 261 44.48 34.39 -13.99
CA PRO A 261 43.11 34.58 -13.53
C PRO A 261 42.05 33.86 -14.40
N SER A 262 40.89 33.63 -13.77
CA SER A 262 39.73 32.87 -14.25
C SER A 262 38.73 33.66 -15.12
N GLY A 263 38.28 33.03 -16.22
CA GLY A 263 36.88 32.97 -16.74
C GLY A 263 36.18 34.19 -17.38
N PRO A 264 35.65 34.04 -18.61
CA PRO A 264 34.25 34.44 -18.96
C PRO A 264 33.59 33.54 -20.07
N PRO A 265 32.38 33.79 -20.65
CA PRO A 265 31.18 34.57 -20.26
C PRO A 265 29.79 33.84 -20.46
N SER A 266 28.73 34.61 -20.17
CA SER A 266 27.26 34.42 -20.12
C SER A 266 26.45 34.12 -21.41
N ALA A 267 25.23 33.57 -21.27
CA ALA A 267 23.99 33.93 -22.03
C ALA A 267 22.68 33.38 -21.37
N GLY A 268 21.60 34.17 -21.26
CA GLY A 268 20.19 33.77 -21.00
C GLY A 268 19.36 33.71 -22.31
N PRO A 269 18.01 33.91 -22.39
CA PRO A 269 16.93 34.00 -21.37
C PRO A 269 15.58 33.27 -21.75
N SER A 270 14.51 33.49 -20.95
CA SER A 270 13.05 33.60 -21.29
C SER A 270 12.09 32.57 -20.65
N GLY A 271 11.07 33.06 -19.93
CA GLY A 271 10.11 32.29 -19.12
C GLY A 271 8.82 31.85 -19.82
N PRO A 272 7.86 31.24 -19.10
CA PRO A 272 6.57 30.81 -19.65
C PRO A 272 5.41 31.80 -19.35
N PRO A 273 4.32 31.77 -20.16
CA PRO A 273 3.20 32.71 -20.07
C PRO A 273 2.07 32.25 -19.12
N SER A 274 1.24 33.23 -18.77
CA SER A 274 -0.01 33.16 -18.00
C SER A 274 -1.20 32.71 -18.85
N ALA A 275 -2.14 31.93 -18.27
CA ALA A 275 -3.58 31.95 -18.57
C ALA A 275 -4.38 31.14 -17.53
N GLY A 276 -5.39 31.76 -16.89
CA GLY A 276 -6.58 31.07 -16.36
C GLY A 276 -7.78 31.37 -17.27
N PRO A 277 -9.05 31.24 -16.84
CA PRO A 277 -9.71 30.21 -16.02
C PRO A 277 -10.67 29.35 -16.87
N SER A 278 -11.12 28.19 -16.39
CA SER A 278 -12.26 27.47 -17.00
C SER A 278 -13.23 26.97 -15.93
N GLY A 279 -14.48 27.41 -16.05
CA GLY A 279 -15.59 27.12 -15.15
C GLY A 279 -16.17 25.71 -15.31
N PRO A 280 -17.29 25.42 -14.59
CA PRO A 280 -17.85 24.08 -14.48
C PRO A 280 -18.62 23.69 -15.75
N PRO A 281 -18.68 22.40 -16.11
CA PRO A 281 -19.43 21.97 -17.28
C PRO A 281 -20.95 22.04 -17.02
N LYS A 282 -21.65 22.62 -17.99
CA LYS A 282 -23.11 22.63 -18.13
C LYS A 282 -23.64 21.23 -18.47
N SER A 283 -24.80 20.94 -17.88
CA SER A 283 -25.72 19.85 -18.17
C SER A 283 -26.31 19.91 -19.58
N SER A 284 -26.70 18.74 -20.09
CA SER A 284 -27.56 18.51 -21.27
C SER A 284 -28.25 17.14 -21.10
N PRO A 285 -29.43 16.93 -21.70
CA PRO A 285 -30.69 16.66 -21.02
C PRO A 285 -30.92 15.19 -20.68
N VAL A 286 -31.61 14.95 -19.56
CA VAL A 286 -32.15 13.65 -19.17
C VAL A 286 -33.32 13.31 -20.09
N GLU A 287 -33.21 12.18 -20.77
CA GLU A 287 -34.28 11.48 -21.46
C GLU A 287 -35.17 10.80 -20.40
N GLU A 288 -36.47 11.07 -20.44
CA GLU A 288 -37.47 10.48 -19.54
C GLU A 288 -37.65 8.99 -19.86
N PRO A 289 -37.43 8.05 -18.92
CA PRO A 289 -37.95 6.71 -19.07
C PRO A 289 -39.27 6.57 -18.29
N ALA A 290 -40.23 6.00 -19.01
CA ALA A 290 -41.46 5.38 -18.58
C ALA A 290 -41.56 4.99 -17.09
N LYS A 291 -42.76 5.17 -16.52
CA LYS A 291 -43.18 4.70 -15.18
C LYS A 291 -42.71 3.26 -14.90
N VAL A 292 -41.55 3.12 -14.29
CA VAL A 292 -41.10 1.89 -13.64
C VAL A 292 -41.69 1.91 -12.24
N ALA A 293 -42.40 0.85 -11.87
CA ALA A 293 -42.99 0.71 -10.55
C ALA A 293 -41.89 0.72 -9.47
N ASP A 294 -42.15 1.41 -8.36
CA ASP A 294 -41.26 1.47 -7.20
C ASP A 294 -40.89 0.05 -6.73
N VAL A 295 -39.59 -0.24 -6.63
CA VAL A 295 -39.07 -1.54 -6.15
C VAL A 295 -38.72 -1.39 -4.67
N TYR A 296 -39.23 -2.29 -3.82
CA TYR A 296 -38.92 -2.31 -2.39
C TYR A 296 -37.97 -3.45 -2.08
N GLU A 297 -36.80 -3.13 -1.50
CA GLU A 297 -35.77 -4.10 -1.14
C GLU A 297 -35.79 -4.35 0.38
N ASP A 298 -35.88 -5.63 0.76
CA ASP A 298 -35.86 -6.09 2.15
C ASP A 298 -34.47 -5.89 2.76
N GLN A 299 -34.40 -5.26 3.93
CA GLN A 299 -33.16 -5.01 4.67
C GLN A 299 -32.98 -5.94 5.87
N GLY A 300 -33.88 -6.91 6.05
CA GLY A 300 -33.95 -7.73 7.25
C GLY A 300 -34.85 -7.13 8.31
N GLU A 301 -35.24 -7.97 9.27
CA GLU A 301 -36.10 -7.62 10.41
C GLU A 301 -37.48 -7.01 10.04
N GLY A 302 -37.93 -7.18 8.80
CA GLY A 302 -39.24 -6.71 8.31
C GLY A 302 -39.26 -5.28 7.78
N TYR A 303 -38.10 -4.66 7.58
CA TYR A 303 -37.96 -3.30 7.07
C TYR A 303 -37.52 -3.28 5.59
N TYR A 304 -38.03 -2.30 4.85
CA TYR A 304 -37.83 -2.17 3.41
C TYR A 304 -37.38 -0.74 3.05
N PHE A 305 -36.45 -0.62 2.10
CA PHE A 305 -36.17 0.66 1.43
C PHE A 305 -36.76 0.68 0.03
N ARG A 306 -37.33 1.82 -0.33
CA ARG A 306 -37.79 2.06 -1.70
C ARG A 306 -36.61 2.46 -2.57
N LYS A 307 -36.42 1.73 -3.67
CA LYS A 307 -35.44 2.02 -4.72
C LYS A 307 -36.11 2.67 -5.91
N PHE A 308 -35.60 3.84 -6.28
CA PHE A 308 -36.06 4.58 -7.44
C PHE A 308 -35.52 3.94 -8.73
N PRO A 309 -36.15 4.19 -9.88
CA PRO A 309 -35.69 3.66 -11.17
C PRO A 309 -34.30 4.14 -11.59
N ASP A 310 -33.80 5.23 -11.00
CA ASP A 310 -32.44 5.75 -11.19
C ASP A 310 -31.38 5.01 -10.32
N GLY A 311 -31.81 4.00 -9.55
CA GLY A 311 -30.96 3.18 -8.68
C GLY A 311 -30.68 3.80 -7.32
N THR A 312 -31.20 5.00 -7.03
CA THR A 312 -31.07 5.64 -5.72
C THR A 312 -32.12 5.13 -4.73
N TYR A 313 -31.86 5.28 -3.43
CA TYR A 313 -32.76 4.84 -2.37
C TYR A 313 -33.44 6.02 -1.69
N ASP A 314 -34.72 5.85 -1.35
CA ASP A 314 -35.45 6.71 -0.42
C ASP A 314 -34.89 6.50 1.00
N GLN A 315 -34.61 7.59 1.72
CA GLN A 315 -34.11 7.55 3.10
C GLN A 315 -35.21 7.17 4.11
N THR A 316 -36.46 7.06 3.65
CA THR A 316 -37.58 6.63 4.46
C THR A 316 -37.59 5.10 4.60
N VAL A 317 -37.65 4.60 5.84
CA VAL A 317 -37.84 3.17 6.12
C VAL A 317 -39.31 2.82 5.94
N TYR A 318 -39.60 1.71 5.28
CA TYR A 318 -40.96 1.19 5.08
C TYR A 318 -41.15 -0.14 5.80
N VAL A 319 -42.39 -0.43 6.21
CA VAL A 319 -42.82 -1.73 6.74
C VAL A 319 -44.02 -2.23 5.93
N VAL A 320 -44.21 -3.54 5.88
CA VAL A 320 -45.34 -4.15 5.17
C VAL A 320 -46.50 -4.36 6.13
N GLU A 321 -47.59 -3.63 5.94
CA GLU A 321 -48.87 -3.86 6.61
C GLU A 321 -49.92 -4.22 5.56
N GLU A 322 -50.64 -5.34 5.77
CA GLU A 322 -51.69 -5.84 4.86
C GLU A 322 -51.26 -6.01 3.39
N GLY A 323 -49.96 -6.25 3.15
CA GLY A 323 -49.39 -6.41 1.81
C GLY A 323 -49.06 -5.08 1.10
N GLN A 324 -49.14 -3.95 1.81
CA GLN A 324 -48.78 -2.63 1.31
C GLN A 324 -47.59 -2.06 2.09
N TYR A 325 -46.64 -1.45 1.37
CA TYR A 325 -45.49 -0.77 1.97
C TYR A 325 -45.92 0.60 2.51
N ILE A 326 -45.79 0.80 3.81
CA ILE A 326 -46.10 2.07 4.49
C ILE A 326 -44.84 2.63 5.18
N PRO A 327 -44.65 3.97 5.22
CA PRO A 327 -43.53 4.57 5.94
C PRO A 327 -43.58 4.24 7.44
N TYR A 328 -42.48 3.73 7.98
CA TYR A 328 -42.33 3.47 9.40
C TYR A 328 -42.40 4.77 10.20
N ARG A 329 -43.17 4.75 11.29
CA ARG A 329 -43.18 5.80 12.31
C ARG A 329 -42.81 5.17 13.64
N ALA A 330 -41.83 5.75 14.32
CA ALA A 330 -41.51 5.34 15.68
C ALA A 330 -42.75 5.56 16.57
N PRO A 331 -43.10 4.61 17.46
CA PRO A 331 -44.14 4.85 18.45
C PRO A 331 -43.72 6.01 19.36
N GLU A 332 -44.63 6.97 19.60
CA GLU A 332 -44.45 8.02 20.60
C GLU A 332 -44.44 7.46 22.03
#